data_AF-A0AAW7XBI8-F1
#
_entry.id   AF-A0AAW7XBI8-F1
#
_cell.length_a   1.000
_cell.length_b   1.000
_cell.length_c   1.000
_cell.angle_alpha   90.00
_cell.angle_beta   90.00
_cell.angle_gamma   90.00
#
_symmetry.space_group_name_H-M   'P 1'
#
loop_
_entity.id
_entity.type
_entity.pdbx_description
1 polymer ?
#
loop_
_entity_poly.entity_id
_entity_poly.type
_entity_poly.pdbx_seq_one_letter_code
_entity_poly.pdbx_strand_id
1 'polypeptide(L)'
;MDDEDPNKFIAKMGAECLIELLDRIDLDALSYELRHKANTETSKQRKTEALKRLNVVEAFRESQQNRDNNPSWMILKAIPVIPPELR
;
A
#
# COMPACT_ATOMS: atom_id res chain seq x y z
N MET A 1 28.17 -3.59 12.39
CA MET A 1 27.37 -4.63 11.72
C MET A 1 26.65 -3.94 10.59
N ASP A 2 27.03 -4.25 9.35
CA ASP A 2 26.47 -3.65 8.14
C ASP A 2 24.95 -3.86 8.05
N ASP A 3 24.29 -2.96 7.35
CA ASP A 3 22.83 -2.93 7.21
C ASP A 3 22.26 -3.99 6.25
N GLU A 4 23.11 -4.87 5.72
CA GLU A 4 22.73 -5.94 4.78
C GLU A 4 22.52 -7.32 5.42
N ASP A 5 22.64 -7.45 6.74
CA ASP A 5 22.52 -8.76 7.40
C ASP A 5 21.05 -9.25 7.43
N PRO A 6 20.72 -10.39 6.79
CA PRO A 6 19.35 -10.90 6.67
C PRO A 6 18.71 -11.28 8.02
N ASN A 7 19.50 -11.43 9.09
CA ASN A 7 19.01 -11.73 10.44
C ASN A 7 18.84 -10.49 11.33
N LYS A 8 19.16 -9.27 10.84
CA LYS A 8 19.04 -8.04 11.63
C LYS A 8 17.59 -7.56 11.64
N PHE A 9 16.99 -7.54 12.82
CA PHE A 9 15.67 -6.93 13.00
C PHE A 9 15.78 -5.41 12.83
N ILE A 10 15.21 -4.89 11.76
CA ILE A 10 15.16 -3.45 11.48
C ILE A 10 13.91 -2.88 12.15
N ALA A 11 14.09 -2.24 13.31
CA ALA A 11 13.03 -1.51 13.99
C ALA A 11 13.02 -0.05 13.52
N LYS A 12 11.96 0.36 12.82
CA LYS A 12 11.70 1.76 12.41
C LYS A 12 10.35 2.22 12.95
N MET A 13 10.20 3.53 13.15
CA MET A 13 8.99 4.14 13.72
C MET A 13 8.53 5.34 12.88
N GLY A 14 7.26 5.71 13.02
CA GLY A 14 6.68 6.86 12.36
C GLY A 14 6.39 6.67 10.87
N ALA A 15 6.27 7.78 10.15
CA ALA A 15 5.89 7.80 8.73
C ALA A 15 6.93 7.13 7.81
N GLU A 16 8.20 7.16 8.19
CA GLU A 16 9.30 6.53 7.44
C GLU A 16 9.13 5.00 7.34
N CYS A 17 8.68 4.36 8.42
CA CYS A 17 8.38 2.93 8.44
C CYS A 17 7.23 2.59 7.48
N LEU A 18 6.19 3.42 7.42
CA LEU A 18 5.06 3.21 6.53
C LEU A 18 5.45 3.36 5.06
N ILE A 19 6.35 4.30 4.71
CA ILE A 19 6.88 4.44 3.34
C ILE A 19 7.56 3.13 2.91
N GLU A 20 8.45 2.61 3.75
CA GLU A 20 9.18 1.37 3.43
C GLU A 20 8.26 0.16 3.33
N LEU A 21 7.23 0.08 4.18
CA LEU A 21 6.23 -0.98 4.08
C LEU A 21 5.43 -0.87 2.79
N LEU A 22 5.00 0.33 2.40
CA LEU A 22 4.22 0.55 1.18
C LEU A 22 5.05 0.28 -0.09
N ASP A 23 6.32 0.67 -0.13
CA ASP A 23 7.22 0.41 -1.27
C ASP A 23 7.53 -1.09 -1.46
N ARG A 24 7.40 -1.90 -0.40
CA ARG A 24 7.65 -3.36 -0.46
C ARG A 24 6.41 -4.17 -0.85
N ILE A 25 5.23 -3.56 -0.95
CA ILE A 25 3.99 -4.29 -1.27
C ILE A 25 3.93 -4.58 -2.77
N ASP A 26 3.80 -5.86 -3.10
CA ASP A 26 3.43 -6.32 -4.44
C ASP A 26 1.89 -6.33 -4.58
N LEU A 27 1.38 -5.40 -5.38
CA LEU A 27 -0.06 -5.25 -5.63
C LEU A 27 -0.66 -6.41 -6.45
N ASP A 28 0.12 -7.02 -7.35
CA ASP A 28 -0.35 -8.15 -8.16
C ASP A 28 -0.52 -9.38 -7.26
N ALA A 29 0.51 -9.71 -6.47
CA ALA A 29 0.45 -10.84 -5.54
C ALA A 29 -0.69 -10.67 -4.52
N LEU A 30 -0.83 -9.48 -3.95
CA LEU A 30 -1.88 -9.17 -2.96
C LEU A 30 -3.28 -9.25 -3.57
N SER A 31 -3.46 -8.84 -4.83
CA SER A 31 -4.74 -8.99 -5.55
C SER A 31 -5.13 -10.47 -5.66
N TYR A 32 -4.21 -11.34 -6.07
CA TYR A 32 -4.49 -12.77 -6.18
C TYR A 32 -4.83 -13.40 -4.83
N GLU A 33 -4.08 -13.06 -3.77
CA GLU A 33 -4.35 -13.54 -2.42
C GLU A 33 -5.75 -13.12 -1.95
N LEU A 34 -6.10 -11.85 -2.10
CA LEU A 34 -7.40 -11.31 -1.66
C LEU A 34 -8.57 -11.89 -2.46
N ARG A 35 -8.40 -12.12 -3.77
CA ARG A 35 -9.41 -12.81 -4.60
C ARG A 35 -9.61 -14.25 -4.14
N HIS A 36 -8.53 -14.97 -3.88
CA HIS A 36 -8.62 -16.33 -3.35
C HIS A 36 -9.32 -16.33 -1.98
N LYS A 37 -8.91 -15.45 -1.07
CA LYS A 37 -9.48 -15.32 0.27
C LYS A 37 -10.97 -14.97 0.23
N ALA A 38 -11.39 -14.07 -0.65
CA ALA A 38 -12.81 -13.72 -0.81
C ALA A 38 -13.68 -14.88 -1.34
N ASN A 39 -13.09 -15.82 -2.09
CA ASN A 39 -13.78 -16.98 -2.63
C ASN A 39 -13.80 -18.18 -1.67
N THR A 40 -12.71 -18.39 -0.91
CA THR A 40 -12.55 -19.54 0.00
C THR A 40 -13.15 -19.26 1.39
N GLU A 41 -13.23 -18.01 1.81
CA GLU A 41 -13.69 -17.64 3.15
C GLU A 41 -15.22 -17.81 3.32
N THR A 42 -15.60 -18.55 4.37
CA THR A 42 -17.01 -18.89 4.66
C THR A 42 -17.70 -17.82 5.49
N SER A 43 -16.93 -17.02 6.25
CA SER A 43 -17.47 -15.93 7.06
C SER A 43 -17.81 -14.70 6.22
N LYS A 44 -19.07 -14.24 6.29
CA LYS A 44 -19.54 -13.01 5.62
C LYS A 44 -18.72 -11.78 6.01
N GLN A 45 -18.32 -11.67 7.28
CA GLN A 45 -17.56 -10.52 7.78
C GLN A 45 -16.17 -10.46 7.14
N ARG A 46 -15.43 -11.57 7.21
CA ARG A 46 -14.07 -11.67 6.63
C ARG A 46 -14.08 -11.54 5.12
N LYS A 47 -15.08 -12.09 4.45
CA LYS A 47 -15.29 -11.90 3.00
C LYS A 47 -15.51 -10.43 2.65
N THR A 48 -16.34 -9.72 3.41
CA THR A 48 -16.60 -8.28 3.19
C THR A 48 -15.35 -7.44 3.40
N GLU A 49 -14.55 -7.76 4.41
CA GLU A 49 -13.27 -7.09 4.66
C GLU A 49 -12.26 -7.33 3.53
N ALA A 50 -12.14 -8.59 3.07
CA ALA A 50 -11.28 -8.95 1.94
C ALA A 50 -11.70 -8.22 0.66
N LEU A 51 -13.00 -8.13 0.37
CA LEU A 51 -13.53 -7.39 -0.79
C LEU A 51 -13.26 -5.89 -0.69
N LYS A 52 -13.41 -5.28 0.49
CA LYS A 52 -13.07 -3.86 0.71
C LYS A 52 -11.59 -3.59 0.46
N ARG A 53 -10.69 -4.44 0.96
CA ARG A 53 -9.25 -4.34 0.68
C ARG A 53 -8.95 -4.55 -0.80
N LEU A 54 -9.59 -5.54 -1.43
CA LEU A 54 -9.42 -5.84 -2.85
C LEU A 54 -9.77 -4.63 -3.73
N ASN A 55 -10.87 -3.92 -3.43
CA ASN A 55 -11.26 -2.72 -4.19
C ASN A 55 -10.16 -1.65 -4.20
N VAL A 56 -9.48 -1.42 -3.07
CA VAL A 56 -8.39 -0.44 -3.00
C VAL A 56 -7.17 -0.93 -3.79
N VAL A 57 -6.81 -2.21 -3.66
CA VAL A 57 -5.67 -2.80 -4.37
C VAL A 57 -5.88 -2.79 -5.88
N GLU A 58 -7.07 -3.15 -6.36
CA GLU A 58 -7.42 -3.10 -7.78
C GLU A 58 -7.41 -1.66 -8.30
N ALA A 59 -7.92 -0.68 -7.53
CA ALA A 59 -7.86 0.72 -7.92
C ALA A 59 -6.42 1.22 -8.08
N PHE A 60 -5.51 0.87 -7.17
CA PHE A 60 -4.09 1.20 -7.32
C PHE A 60 -3.47 0.51 -8.53
N ARG A 61 -3.75 -0.77 -8.73
CA ARG A 61 -3.23 -1.57 -9.85
C ARG A 61 -3.72 -1.05 -11.22
N GLU A 62 -5.01 -0.76 -11.34
CA GLU A 62 -5.59 -0.14 -12.53
C GLU A 62 -5.03 1.27 -12.75
N SER A 63 -4.86 2.04 -11.67
CA SER A 63 -4.24 3.35 -11.78
C SER A 63 -2.83 3.24 -12.35
N GLN A 64 -2.00 2.31 -11.88
CA GLN A 64 -0.64 2.09 -12.38
C GLN A 64 -0.57 1.76 -13.87
N GLN A 65 -1.61 1.11 -14.42
CA GLN A 65 -1.70 0.83 -15.87
C GLN A 65 -2.03 2.08 -16.69
N ASN A 66 -2.77 3.04 -16.11
CA ASN A 66 -3.25 4.24 -16.79
C ASN A 66 -2.38 5.48 -16.53
N ARG A 67 -1.81 5.60 -15.32
CA ARG A 67 -0.97 6.69 -14.80
C ARG A 67 -0.11 6.16 -13.65
N ASP A 68 1.20 6.41 -13.69
CA ASP A 68 2.09 6.05 -12.57
C ASP A 68 1.56 6.61 -11.24
N ASN A 69 1.18 5.71 -10.34
CA ASN A 69 0.61 6.03 -9.04
C ASN A 69 1.09 5.02 -8.01
N ASN A 70 2.18 5.36 -7.32
CA ASN A 70 2.79 4.50 -6.31
C ASN A 70 2.08 4.70 -4.95
N PRO A 71 1.66 3.62 -4.25
CA PRO A 71 1.10 3.69 -2.90
C PRO A 71 1.93 4.48 -1.88
N SER A 72 3.26 4.49 -1.98
CA SER A 72 4.13 5.23 -1.05
C SER A 72 3.95 6.75 -1.13
N TRP A 73 3.40 7.27 -2.23
CA TRP A 73 3.14 8.69 -2.42
C TRP A 73 1.98 9.23 -1.55
N MET A 74 1.21 8.35 -0.91
CA MET A 74 0.26 8.78 0.13
C MET A 74 0.95 9.48 1.31
N ILE A 75 2.25 9.26 1.50
CA ILE A 75 3.03 9.89 2.57
C ILE A 75 3.84 11.06 1.98
N LEU A 76 3.40 12.28 2.29
CA LEU A 76 3.99 13.50 1.76
C LEU A 76 5.34 13.81 2.44
N LYS A 77 6.42 13.82 1.65
CA LYS A 77 7.73 14.34 2.08
C LYS A 77 7.83 15.87 1.97
N ALA A 78 7.09 16.45 1.02
CA ALA A 78 7.01 17.89 0.80
C ALA A 78 5.54 18.28 0.64
N ILE A 79 5.09 19.28 1.40
CA ILE A 79 3.71 19.76 1.36
C ILE A 79 3.65 20.96 0.40
N PRO A 80 2.87 20.89 -0.69
CA PRO A 80 2.71 22.03 -1.58
C PRO A 80 1.93 23.14 -0.88
N VAL A 81 2.39 24.38 -1.04
CA VAL A 81 1.70 25.57 -0.52
C VAL A 81 0.97 26.24 -1.67
N ILE A 82 -0.32 26.50 -1.51
CA ILE A 82 -1.13 27.20 -2.50
C ILE A 82 -0.63 28.65 -2.64
N PRO A 83 -0.36 29.15 -3.86
CA PRO A 83 0.06 30.53 -4.08
C PRO A 83 -0.93 31.54 -3.46
N PRO A 84 -0.46 32.67 -2.93
CA PRO A 84 -1.29 33.62 -2.18
C PRO A 84 -2.46 34.19 -2.99
N GLU A 85 -2.32 34.30 -4.32
CA GLU A 85 -3.34 34.81 -5.24
C GLU A 85 -4.54 33.86 -5.43
N LEU A 86 -4.39 32.58 -5.07
CA LEU A 86 -5.41 31.53 -5.21
C LEU A 86 -5.96 31.07 -3.86
N ARG A 87 -5.61 31.77 -2.78
CA ARG A 87 -6.03 31.44 -1.42
C ARG A 87 -7.42 31.98 -1.09
#